data_AF-C4XGS5-F1
#
_entry.id   AF-C4XGS5-F1
#
_cell.length_a   1.000
_cell.length_b   1.000
_cell.length_c   1.000
_cell.angle_alpha   90.00
_cell.angle_beta   90.00
_cell.angle_gamma   90.00
#
_symmetry.space_group_name_H-M   'P 1'
#
loop_
_entity.id
_entity.type
_entity.pdbx_description
1 polymer ?
#
loop_
_entity_poly.entity_id
_entity_poly.type
_entity_poly.pdbx_seq_one_letter_code
_entity_poly.pdbx_strand_id
1 'polypeptide(L)'
;MAEGSRQFGAGSLVTVLIVGVGLGWLLSSRQALLERRATDGAGFEEVRQRFADESMRRLDLSPEQRRVYLDAWENGRRDFDLALGRMRPDIDIVFQRIDDQVRPMLSPRQLAVYDRLEAERRAHMPERPAGAD
;
A
#
# COMPACT_ATOMS: atom_id res chain seq x y z
N MET A 1 -34.48 -14.23 53.04
CA MET A 1 -33.11 -14.32 52.50
C MET A 1 -33.20 -14.20 50.99
N ALA A 2 -32.94 -13.01 50.46
CA ALA A 2 -33.09 -12.66 49.05
C ALA A 2 -31.70 -12.47 48.43
N GLU A 3 -31.00 -13.59 48.21
CA GLU A 3 -29.68 -13.63 47.59
C GLU A 3 -29.71 -14.74 46.52
N GLY A 4 -30.30 -14.44 45.38
CA GLY A 4 -30.38 -15.40 44.27
C GLY A 4 -30.58 -14.80 42.88
N SER A 5 -30.84 -13.49 42.77
CA SER A 5 -31.13 -12.86 41.47
C SER A 5 -29.97 -12.06 40.87
N ARG A 6 -28.92 -11.73 41.65
CA ARG A 6 -27.79 -10.90 41.16
C ARG A 6 -26.72 -11.68 40.39
N GLN A 7 -26.59 -12.99 40.59
CA GLN A 7 -25.55 -13.80 39.95
C GLN A 7 -25.83 -14.10 38.46
N PHE A 8 -27.09 -14.27 38.07
CA PHE A 8 -27.45 -14.56 36.67
C PHE A 8 -27.31 -13.34 35.73
N GLY A 9 -27.48 -12.12 36.25
CA GLY A 9 -27.30 -10.89 35.46
C GLY A 9 -25.83 -10.56 35.18
N ALA A 10 -24.96 -10.76 36.17
CA ALA A 10 -23.54 -10.44 36.06
C ALA A 10 -22.78 -11.41 35.14
N GLY A 11 -23.06 -12.72 35.22
CA GLY A 11 -22.43 -13.71 34.35
C GLY A 11 -22.79 -13.53 32.88
N SER A 12 -24.05 -13.14 32.60
CA SER A 12 -24.51 -12.82 31.25
C SER A 12 -23.83 -11.58 30.67
N LEU A 13 -23.72 -10.50 31.46
CA LEU A 13 -23.03 -9.27 31.05
C LEU A 13 -21.53 -9.49 30.80
N VAL A 14 -20.86 -10.26 31.65
CA VAL A 14 -19.44 -10.61 31.46
C VAL A 14 -19.24 -11.44 30.19
N THR A 15 -20.15 -12.37 29.90
CA THR A 15 -20.09 -13.17 28.66
C THR A 15 -20.31 -12.31 27.42
N VAL A 16 -21.29 -11.41 27.43
CA VAL A 16 -21.53 -10.45 26.33
C VAL A 16 -20.34 -9.51 26.15
N LEU A 17 -19.71 -9.05 27.23
CA LEU A 17 -18.53 -8.20 27.19
C LEU A 17 -17.32 -8.93 26.60
N ILE A 18 -17.05 -10.17 27.02
CA ILE A 18 -15.95 -10.99 26.50
C ILE A 18 -16.16 -11.31 25.02
N VAL A 19 -17.38 -11.67 24.62
CA VAL A 19 -17.72 -11.94 23.21
C VAL A 19 -17.63 -10.65 22.38
N GLY A 20 -18.10 -9.52 22.89
CA GLY A 20 -18.02 -8.21 22.23
C GLY A 20 -16.58 -7.73 22.05
N VAL A 21 -15.73 -7.88 23.07
CA VAL A 21 -14.29 -7.56 22.99
C VAL A 21 -13.57 -8.51 22.03
N GLY A 22 -13.87 -9.81 22.07
CA GLY A 22 -13.28 -10.80 21.16
C GLY A 22 -13.66 -10.55 19.69
N LEU A 23 -14.94 -10.23 19.42
CA LEU A 23 -15.41 -9.88 18.08
C LEU A 23 -14.84 -8.52 17.63
N GLY A 24 -14.79 -7.51 18.52
CA GLY A 24 -14.15 -6.23 18.23
C GLY A 24 -12.66 -6.37 17.90
N TRP A 25 -11.94 -7.25 18.60
CA TRP A 25 -10.54 -7.58 18.32
C TRP A 25 -10.38 -8.31 16.98
N LEU A 26 -11.27 -9.27 16.68
CA LEU A 26 -11.24 -9.99 15.40
C LEU A 26 -11.57 -9.08 14.20
N LEU A 27 -12.56 -8.19 14.34
CA LEU A 27 -12.90 -7.22 13.29
C LEU A 27 -11.81 -6.17 13.11
N SER A 28 -11.25 -5.62 14.19
CA SER A 28 -10.14 -4.66 14.12
C SER A 28 -8.85 -5.29 13.61
N SER A 29 -8.55 -6.53 13.99
CA SER A 29 -7.42 -7.31 13.44
C SER A 29 -7.62 -7.60 11.96
N ARG A 30 -8.85 -7.94 11.53
CA ARG A 30 -9.18 -8.11 10.12
C ARG A 30 -9.07 -6.79 9.36
N GLN A 31 -9.54 -5.68 9.92
CA GLN A 31 -9.37 -4.35 9.33
C GLN A 31 -7.90 -3.95 9.25
N ALA A 32 -7.11 -4.14 10.29
CA ALA A 32 -5.67 -3.87 10.27
C ALA A 32 -4.92 -4.77 9.27
N LEU A 33 -5.35 -6.02 9.08
CA LEU A 33 -4.83 -6.93 8.05
C LEU A 33 -5.29 -6.54 6.64
N LEU A 34 -6.51 -6.00 6.49
CA LEU A 34 -7.02 -5.49 5.23
C LEU A 34 -6.38 -4.14 4.86
N GLU A 35 -6.13 -3.27 5.83
CA GLU A 35 -5.39 -2.02 5.69
C GLU A 35 -3.93 -2.32 5.37
N ARG A 36 -3.29 -3.26 6.07
CA ARG A 36 -1.95 -3.73 5.73
C ARG A 36 -1.91 -4.37 4.34
N ARG A 37 -2.85 -5.24 3.97
CA ARG A 37 -2.96 -5.75 2.58
C ARG A 37 -3.23 -4.66 1.54
N ALA A 38 -4.04 -3.66 1.89
CA ALA A 38 -4.29 -2.49 1.05
C ALA A 38 -3.09 -1.55 1.00
N THR A 39 -2.11 -1.68 1.89
CA THR A 39 -0.85 -0.91 1.88
C THR A 39 0.27 -1.72 1.21
N ASP A 40 0.25 -3.05 1.37
CA ASP A 40 1.18 -4.01 0.77
C ASP A 40 0.84 -4.27 -0.72
N GLY A 41 -0.39 -3.97 -1.15
CA GLY A 41 -0.88 -4.14 -2.52
C GLY A 41 -1.31 -2.85 -3.23
N ALA A 42 -1.44 -1.73 -2.52
CA ALA A 42 -1.65 -0.45 -3.20
C ALA A 42 -0.34 -0.05 -3.87
N GLY A 43 -0.39 0.08 -5.20
CA GLY A 43 0.69 0.74 -5.93
C GLY A 43 0.94 2.13 -5.34
N PHE A 44 2.17 2.62 -5.45
CA PHE A 44 2.57 3.97 -5.06
C PHE A 44 1.56 5.04 -5.54
N GLU A 45 1.00 4.83 -6.74
CA GLU A 45 0.00 5.69 -7.36
C GLU A 45 -1.34 5.74 -6.59
N GLU A 46 -1.78 4.63 -6.02
CA GLU A 46 -3.02 4.57 -5.24
C GLU A 46 -2.87 5.25 -3.87
N VAL A 47 -1.70 5.10 -3.24
CA VAL A 47 -1.36 5.84 -2.01
C VAL A 47 -1.31 7.34 -2.28
N ARG A 48 -0.69 7.73 -3.39
CA ARG A 48 -0.61 9.13 -3.84
C ARG A 48 -1.99 9.72 -4.11
N GLN A 49 -2.86 9.00 -4.80
CA GLN A 49 -4.21 9.46 -5.12
C GLN A 49 -5.04 9.67 -3.85
N ARG A 50 -4.99 8.73 -2.91
CA ARG A 50 -5.64 8.88 -1.58
C ARG A 50 -5.12 10.10 -0.83
N PHE A 51 -3.81 10.35 -0.88
CA PHE A 51 -3.22 11.53 -0.24
C PHE A 51 -3.69 12.84 -0.89
N ALA A 52 -3.76 12.89 -2.22
CA ALA A 52 -4.28 14.04 -2.95
C ALA A 52 -5.75 14.30 -2.62
N ASP A 53 -6.58 13.25 -2.62
CA ASP A 53 -8.01 13.34 -2.27
C ASP A 53 -8.21 13.83 -0.83
N GLU A 54 -7.43 13.30 0.11
CA GLU A 54 -7.51 13.71 1.51
C GLU A 54 -7.03 15.16 1.71
N SER A 55 -5.98 15.56 0.99
CA SER A 55 -5.50 16.94 1.01
C SER A 55 -6.54 17.91 0.47
N MET A 56 -7.19 17.57 -0.65
CA MET A 56 -8.28 18.36 -1.20
C MET A 56 -9.49 18.46 -0.27
N ARG A 57 -9.78 17.40 0.50
CA ARG A 57 -10.89 17.39 1.47
C ARG A 57 -10.61 18.26 2.69
N ARG A 58 -9.37 18.26 3.20
CA ARG A 58 -9.02 18.94 4.46
C ARG A 58 -8.64 20.41 4.28
N LEU A 59 -8.10 20.78 3.12
CA LEU A 59 -7.56 22.12 2.89
C LEU A 59 -8.61 23.15 2.45
N ASP A 60 -9.87 22.73 2.25
CA ASP A 60 -10.99 23.60 1.83
C ASP A 60 -10.62 24.52 0.65
N LEU A 61 -9.97 23.93 -0.35
CA LEU A 61 -9.42 24.67 -1.49
C LEU A 61 -10.53 25.23 -2.36
N SER A 62 -10.39 26.49 -2.78
CA SER A 62 -11.23 27.06 -3.84
C SER A 62 -11.04 26.28 -5.16
N PRO A 63 -11.99 26.37 -6.12
CA PRO A 63 -11.84 25.69 -7.40
C PRO A 63 -10.54 26.06 -8.14
N GLU A 64 -10.10 27.31 -8.05
CA GLU A 64 -8.85 27.76 -8.66
C GLU A 64 -7.62 27.18 -7.96
N GLN A 65 -7.62 27.17 -6.62
CA GLN A 65 -6.54 26.56 -5.83
C GLN A 65 -6.44 25.06 -6.05
N ARG A 66 -7.58 24.36 -6.18
CA ARG A 66 -7.63 22.93 -6.49
C ARG A 66 -7.00 22.64 -7.85
N ARG A 67 -7.28 23.48 -8.86
CA ARG A 67 -6.66 23.35 -10.19
C ARG A 67 -5.14 23.47 -10.09
N VAL A 68 -4.64 24.53 -9.44
CA VAL A 68 -3.19 24.76 -9.27
C VAL A 68 -2.54 23.61 -8.49
N TYR A 69 -3.20 23.11 -7.45
CA TYR A 69 -2.71 21.99 -6.64
C TYR A 69 -2.55 20.72 -7.47
N LEU A 70 -3.56 20.34 -8.25
CA LEU A 70 -3.52 19.15 -9.11
C LEU A 70 -2.46 19.29 -10.21
N ASP A 71 -2.35 20.47 -10.83
CA ASP A 71 -1.32 20.74 -11.84
C ASP A 71 0.10 20.61 -11.26
N ALA A 72 0.33 21.14 -10.05
CA ALA A 72 1.63 21.03 -9.39
C ALA A 72 2.02 19.56 -9.12
N TRP A 73 1.06 18.74 -8.69
CA TRP A 73 1.27 17.30 -8.48
C TRP A 73 1.55 16.55 -9.78
N GLU A 74 0.82 16.86 -10.85
CA GLU A 74 1.03 16.23 -12.15
C GLU A 74 2.38 16.63 -12.77
N ASN A 75 2.79 17.90 -12.62
CA ASN A 75 4.10 18.37 -13.03
C ASN A 75 5.21 17.66 -12.25
N GLY A 76 5.08 17.59 -10.92
CA GLY A 76 6.03 16.85 -10.07
C GLY A 76 6.12 15.37 -10.43
N ARG A 77 4.99 14.74 -10.80
CA ARG A 77 4.96 13.34 -11.28
C ARG A 77 5.77 13.18 -12.56
N ARG A 78 5.57 14.06 -13.55
CA ARG A 78 6.34 14.03 -14.80
C ARG A 78 7.84 14.23 -14.58
N ASP A 79 8.21 15.16 -13.69
CA ASP A 79 9.62 15.40 -13.36
C ASP A 79 10.26 14.18 -12.67
N PHE A 80 9.51 13.53 -11.78
CA PHE A 80 9.94 12.30 -11.12
C PHE A 80 10.10 11.13 -12.10
N ASP A 81 9.12 10.94 -13.00
CA ASP A 81 9.17 9.90 -14.04
C ASP A 81 10.37 10.11 -14.97
N LEU A 82 10.67 11.36 -15.35
CA LEU A 82 11.85 11.72 -16.14
C LEU A 82 13.15 11.42 -15.38
N ALA A 83 13.22 11.75 -14.08
CA ALA A 83 14.38 11.47 -13.25
C ALA A 83 14.62 9.95 -13.11
N LEU A 84 13.58 9.19 -12.82
CA LEU A 84 13.65 7.73 -12.77
C LEU A 84 14.01 7.11 -14.12
N GLY A 85 13.44 7.61 -15.22
CA GLY A 85 13.76 7.15 -16.57
C GLY A 85 15.24 7.38 -16.93
N ARG A 86 15.86 8.46 -16.44
CA ARG A 86 17.31 8.69 -16.57
C ARG A 86 18.15 7.74 -15.73
N MET A 87 17.70 7.45 -14.50
CA MET A 87 18.39 6.51 -13.59
C MET A 87 18.15 5.04 -13.95
N ARG A 88 17.29 4.76 -14.95
CA ARG A 88 16.91 3.41 -15.35
C ARG A 88 18.09 2.45 -15.57
N PRO A 89 19.18 2.85 -16.27
CA PRO A 89 20.33 1.96 -16.46
C PRO A 89 20.99 1.55 -15.14
N ASP A 90 21.15 2.49 -14.20
CA ASP A 90 21.75 2.21 -12.89
C ASP A 90 20.86 1.30 -12.06
N ILE A 91 19.54 1.50 -12.13
CA ILE A 91 18.54 0.66 -11.46
C ILE A 91 18.58 -0.76 -12.04
N ASP A 92 18.65 -0.91 -13.37
CA ASP A 92 18.74 -2.21 -14.04
C ASP A 92 20.03 -2.95 -13.63
N ILE A 93 21.16 -2.25 -13.49
CA ILE A 93 22.42 -2.84 -12.99
C ILE A 93 22.25 -3.37 -11.56
N VAL A 94 21.62 -2.59 -10.67
CA VAL A 94 21.37 -3.02 -9.29
C VAL A 94 20.48 -4.25 -9.25
N PHE A 95 19.42 -4.29 -10.07
CA PHE A 95 18.53 -5.44 -10.16
C PHE A 95 19.20 -6.67 -10.74
N GLN A 96 20.04 -6.52 -11.77
CA GLN A 96 20.80 -7.64 -12.31
C GLN A 96 21.69 -8.28 -11.23
N ARG A 97 22.36 -7.47 -10.41
CA ARG A 97 23.17 -7.97 -9.30
C ARG A 97 22.35 -8.72 -8.24
N ILE A 98 21.12 -8.27 -7.98
CA ILE A 98 20.19 -8.98 -7.08
C ILE A 98 19.78 -10.30 -7.72
N ASP A 99 19.40 -10.29 -8.99
CA ASP A 99 19.01 -11.48 -9.76
C ASP A 99 20.11 -12.54 -9.75
N ASP A 100 21.37 -12.14 -9.96
CA ASP A 100 22.54 -13.03 -9.95
C ASP A 100 22.73 -13.73 -8.59
N GLN A 101 22.32 -13.08 -7.49
CA GLN A 101 22.40 -13.64 -6.14
C GLN A 101 21.18 -14.50 -5.79
N VAL A 102 19.99 -14.08 -6.20
CA VAL A 102 18.73 -14.70 -5.80
C VAL A 102 18.40 -15.92 -6.66
N ARG A 103 18.54 -15.83 -7.99
CA ARG A 103 18.13 -16.88 -8.93
C ARG A 103 18.75 -18.26 -8.62
N PRO A 104 20.05 -18.39 -8.28
CA PRO A 104 20.65 -19.69 -7.99
C PRO A 104 20.07 -20.40 -6.75
N MET A 105 19.45 -19.65 -5.84
CA MET A 105 18.86 -20.18 -4.61
C MET A 105 17.42 -20.68 -4.79
N LEU A 106 16.79 -20.41 -5.95
CA LEU A 106 15.40 -20.72 -6.19
C LEU A 106 15.23 -22.09 -6.85
N SER A 107 14.22 -22.85 -6.42
CA SER A 107 13.76 -24.02 -7.15
C SER A 107 13.13 -23.63 -8.49
N PRO A 108 13.01 -24.54 -9.48
CA PRO A 108 12.39 -24.24 -10.77
C PRO A 108 10.98 -23.65 -10.67
N ARG A 109 10.19 -24.11 -9.69
CA ARG A 109 8.85 -23.57 -9.43
C ARG A 109 8.89 -22.14 -8.90
N GLN A 110 9.84 -21.83 -8.00
CA GLN A 110 9.99 -20.48 -7.45
C GLN A 110 10.54 -19.52 -8.50
N LEU A 111 11.44 -19.98 -9.38
CA LEU A 111 11.98 -19.18 -10.47
C LEU A 111 10.88 -18.70 -11.43
N ALA A 112 9.94 -19.57 -11.78
CA ALA A 112 8.80 -19.18 -12.63
C ALA A 112 7.90 -18.10 -12.00
N VAL A 113 7.74 -18.12 -10.68
CA VAL A 113 7.02 -17.05 -9.96
C VAL A 113 7.85 -15.77 -9.92
N TYR A 114 9.15 -15.90 -9.64
CA TYR A 114 10.09 -14.79 -9.60
C TYR A 114 10.16 -14.04 -10.93
N ASP A 115 10.26 -14.77 -12.05
CA ASP A 115 10.29 -14.17 -13.39
C ASP A 115 9.00 -13.40 -13.73
N ARG A 116 7.83 -13.88 -13.25
CA ARG A 116 6.57 -13.14 -13.40
C ARG A 116 6.59 -11.84 -12.59
N LEU A 117 7.06 -11.88 -11.35
CA LEU A 117 7.17 -10.68 -10.50
C LEU A 117 8.15 -9.66 -11.07
N GLU A 118 9.29 -10.10 -11.62
CA GLU A 118 10.24 -9.22 -12.29
C GLU A 118 9.67 -8.61 -13.57
N ALA A 119 8.92 -9.38 -14.37
CA ALA A 119 8.24 -8.86 -15.55
C ALA A 119 7.18 -7.80 -15.17
N GLU A 120 6.38 -8.06 -14.14
CA GLU A 120 5.43 -7.09 -13.59
C GLU A 120 6.15 -5.83 -13.12
N ARG A 121 7.26 -5.95 -12.37
CA ARG A 121 8.04 -4.79 -11.91
C ARG A 121 8.56 -3.94 -13.08
N ARG A 122 9.15 -4.58 -14.11
CA ARG A 122 9.68 -3.86 -15.28
C ARG A 122 8.60 -3.12 -16.07
N ALA A 123 7.39 -3.68 -16.15
CA ALA A 123 6.26 -3.05 -16.83
C ALA A 123 5.79 -1.75 -16.14
N HIS A 124 6.04 -1.59 -14.84
CA HIS A 124 5.67 -0.40 -14.08
C HIS A 124 6.79 0.65 -13.99
N MET A 125 7.97 0.38 -14.53
CA MET A 125 9.06 1.36 -14.53
C MET A 125 8.93 2.34 -15.70
N PRO A 126 9.17 3.64 -15.47
CA PRO A 126 9.14 4.62 -16.55
C PRO A 126 10.16 4.27 -17.63
N GLU A 127 9.78 4.52 -18.88
CA GLU A 127 10.64 4.33 -20.03
C GLU A 127 11.78 5.35 -20.02
N ARG A 128 12.90 5.00 -20.64
CA ARG A 128 14.00 5.94 -20.86
C ARG A 128 13.50 7.05 -21.78
N PRO A 129 13.59 8.33 -21.38
CA PRO A 129 13.24 9.43 -22.29
C PRO A 129 14.17 9.41 -23.51
N ALA A 130 13.61 9.55 -24.71
CA ALA A 130 14.37 9.63 -25.95
C ALA A 130 15.27 10.89 -25.94
N GLY A 131 16.55 10.75 -26.29
CA GLY A 131 17.50 11.88 -26.40
C GLY A 131 18.28 12.22 -25.13
N ALA A 132 18.42 11.28 -24.18
CA ALA A 132 19.28 11.43 -23.00
C ALA A 132 20.71 10.86 -23.22
N ASP A 133 21.27 11.11 -24.41
CA ASP A 133 22.64 10.72 -24.81
C ASP A 133 23.46 11.99 -25.11
#